data_AF-A0A3E0KAE7-F1
#
_entry.id   AF-A0A3E0KAE7-F1
#
_cell.length_a   1.000
_cell.length_b   1.000
_cell.length_c   1.000
_cell.angle_alpha   90.00
_cell.angle_beta   90.00
_cell.angle_gamma   90.00
#
_symmetry.space_group_name_H-M   'P 1'
#
loop_
_entity.id
_entity.type
_entity.pdbx_description
1 polymer ?
#
loop_
_entity_poly.entity_id
_entity_poly.type
_entity_poly.pdbx_seq_one_letter_code
_entity_poly.pdbx_strand_id
1 'polypeptide(L)'
;MRIQDALRIMLDACEPPGVVRLPVAAAAGRVTVSDVVARADAPAQPRAVTDGFLVRPEDCAGATPEAPTRLDLAPALVGNDGPGPRRGHAWPVQAGAVVPDAGLAVLPQH
;
A
#
# COMPACT_ATOMS: atom_id res chain seq x y z
N MET A 1 41.22 -11.35 36.23
CA MET A 1 40.52 -11.03 34.95
C MET A 1 39.04 -10.88 35.26
N ARG A 2 38.42 -9.75 34.92
CA ARG A 2 36.98 -9.56 35.12
C ARG A 2 36.22 -10.30 34.02
N ILE A 3 34.94 -10.61 34.24
CA ILE A 3 34.10 -11.30 33.24
C ILE A 3 34.05 -10.51 31.91
N GLN A 4 34.04 -9.17 31.97
CA GLN A 4 34.06 -8.31 30.79
C GLN A 4 35.34 -8.46 29.97
N ASP A 5 36.49 -8.61 30.64
CA ASP A 5 37.78 -8.81 29.97
C ASP A 5 37.80 -10.17 29.25
N ALA A 6 37.24 -11.21 29.89
CA ALA A 6 37.12 -12.54 29.30
C ALA A 6 36.18 -12.54 28.08
N LEU A 7 35.02 -11.88 28.18
CA LEU A 7 34.06 -11.76 27.08
C LEU A 7 34.67 -11.00 25.89
N ARG A 8 35.40 -9.90 26.15
CA ARG A 8 36.11 -9.13 25.13
C ARG A 8 37.09 -10.03 24.36
N ILE A 9 37.95 -10.76 25.08
CA ILE A 9 38.95 -11.65 24.47
C ILE A 9 38.26 -12.73 23.62
N MET A 10 37.15 -13.30 24.09
CA MET A 10 36.41 -14.32 23.33
C MET A 10 35.78 -13.74 22.05
N LEU A 11 35.15 -12.57 22.13
CA LEU A 11 34.53 -11.93 20.96
C LEU A 11 35.56 -11.43 19.95
N ASP A 12 36.68 -10.88 20.41
CA ASP A 12 37.77 -10.39 19.57
C ASP A 12 38.49 -11.54 18.82
N ALA A 13 38.37 -12.79 19.31
CA ALA A 13 38.90 -13.98 18.65
C ALA A 13 37.91 -14.65 17.68
N CYS A 14 36.64 -14.23 17.66
CA CYS A 14 35.63 -14.81 16.77
C CYS A 14 35.62 -14.11 15.41
N GLU A 15 35.59 -14.90 14.33
CA GLU A 15 35.31 -14.38 13.00
C GLU A 15 33.81 -14.40 12.71
N PRO A 16 33.28 -13.41 11.97
CA PRO A 16 31.90 -13.45 11.49
C PRO A 16 31.66 -14.71 10.65
N PRO A 17 30.49 -15.37 10.78
CA PRO A 17 30.17 -16.53 9.98
C PRO A 17 30.04 -16.17 8.49
N GLY A 18 30.23 -17.17 7.63
CA GLY A 18 30.05 -17.02 6.19
C GLY A 18 28.62 -16.63 5.80
N VAL A 19 28.50 -16.01 4.63
CA VAL A 19 27.22 -15.53 4.08
C VAL A 19 26.67 -16.56 3.10
N VAL A 20 25.36 -16.80 3.17
CA VAL A 20 24.66 -17.69 2.24
C VAL A 20 23.41 -17.01 1.70
N ARG A 21 23.10 -17.27 0.42
CA ARG A 21 21.81 -16.92 -0.18
C ARG A 21 20.86 -18.08 -0.02
N LEU A 22 19.70 -17.82 0.58
CA LEU A 22 18.66 -18.82 0.82
C LEU A 22 17.32 -18.31 0.29
N PRO A 23 16.38 -19.20 -0.08
CA PRO A 23 14.99 -18.81 -0.30
C PRO A 23 14.38 -18.19 0.97
N VAL A 24 13.47 -17.22 0.81
CA VAL A 24 12.83 -16.50 1.93
C VAL A 24 12.15 -17.47 2.90
N ALA A 25 11.54 -18.54 2.41
CA ALA A 25 10.90 -19.56 3.23
C ALA A 25 11.87 -20.28 4.20
N ALA A 26 13.17 -20.29 3.92
CA ALA A 26 14.21 -20.90 4.75
C ALA A 26 15.01 -19.87 5.60
N ALA A 27 14.63 -18.59 5.54
CA ALA A 27 15.35 -17.51 6.21
C ALA A 27 14.93 -17.30 7.68
N ALA A 28 13.85 -17.94 8.13
CA ALA A 28 13.39 -17.83 9.52
C ALA A 28 14.49 -18.23 10.52
N GLY A 29 14.76 -17.37 11.50
CA GLY A 29 15.83 -17.56 12.50
C GLY A 29 17.25 -17.24 12.01
N ARG A 30 17.42 -16.73 10.79
CA ARG A 30 18.71 -16.23 10.27
C ARG A 30 18.88 -14.74 10.56
N VAL A 31 20.13 -14.27 10.46
CA VAL A 31 20.49 -12.86 10.57
C VAL A 31 20.88 -12.34 9.18
N THR A 32 20.35 -11.19 8.78
CA THR A 32 20.70 -10.54 7.53
C THR A 32 22.10 -9.97 7.59
N VAL A 33 22.89 -10.18 6.53
CA VAL A 33 24.25 -9.61 6.44
C VAL A 33 24.26 -8.10 6.19
N SER A 34 23.19 -7.58 5.59
CA SER A 34 23.04 -6.18 5.22
C SER A 34 21.56 -5.77 5.29
N ASP A 35 21.32 -4.47 5.18
CA ASP A 35 19.97 -3.92 5.09
C ASP A 35 19.20 -4.52 3.90
N VAL A 36 17.89 -4.70 4.10
CA VAL A 36 16.95 -5.13 3.07
C VAL A 36 16.11 -3.91 2.68
N VAL A 37 16.37 -3.38 1.48
CA VAL A 37 15.68 -2.19 0.97
C VAL A 37 14.58 -2.60 0.00
N ALA A 38 13.41 -1.95 0.10
CA ALA A 38 12.30 -2.15 -0.83
C ALA A 38 12.73 -1.77 -2.26
N ARG A 39 12.38 -2.63 -3.23
CA ARG A 39 12.76 -2.42 -4.65
C ARG A 39 11.69 -1.67 -5.45
N ALA A 40 10.50 -1.52 -4.91
CA ALA A 40 9.36 -0.88 -5.51
C ALA A 40 8.35 -0.48 -4.42
N ASP A 41 7.45 0.44 -4.76
CA ASP A 41 6.35 0.81 -3.89
C ASP A 41 5.36 -0.34 -3.71
N ALA A 42 4.76 -0.40 -2.52
CA ALA A 42 3.72 -1.35 -2.18
C ALA A 42 2.58 -0.59 -1.46
N PRO A 43 1.41 -0.41 -2.11
CA PRO A 43 1.05 -0.89 -3.44
C PRO A 43 1.74 -0.12 -4.59
N ALA A 44 1.92 -0.78 -5.73
CA ALA A 44 2.56 -0.18 -6.92
C ALA A 44 1.69 0.87 -7.64
N GLN A 45 0.39 0.91 -7.34
CA GLN A 45 -0.59 1.85 -7.88
C GLN A 45 -1.53 2.27 -6.76
N PRO A 46 -2.09 3.49 -6.80
CA PRO A 46 -3.12 3.92 -5.86
C PRO A 46 -4.28 2.93 -5.83
N ARG A 47 -4.75 2.59 -4.61
CA ARG A 47 -5.82 1.61 -4.39
C ARG A 47 -6.97 2.22 -3.61
N ALA A 48 -8.19 1.80 -3.92
CA ALA A 48 -9.35 2.11 -3.09
C ALA A 48 -9.18 1.42 -1.72
N VAL A 49 -9.29 2.20 -0.64
CA VAL A 49 -9.13 1.70 0.75
C VAL A 49 -10.40 0.97 1.22
N THR A 50 -11.56 1.36 0.70
CA THR A 50 -12.87 0.81 1.06
C THR A 50 -13.71 0.59 -0.19
N ASP A 51 -14.79 -0.18 -0.05
CA ASP A 51 -15.84 -0.24 -1.05
C ASP A 51 -16.60 1.09 -1.08
N GLY A 52 -17.00 1.51 -2.28
CA GLY A 52 -17.73 2.75 -2.44
C GLY A 52 -17.73 3.23 -3.88
N PHE A 53 -17.52 4.54 -4.05
CA PHE A 53 -17.61 5.18 -5.35
C PHE A 53 -16.39 6.06 -5.61
N LEU A 54 -15.70 5.81 -6.72
CA LEU A 54 -14.77 6.78 -7.26
C LEU A 54 -15.54 7.97 -7.80
N VAL A 55 -15.11 9.15 -7.40
CA VAL A 55 -15.66 10.44 -7.83
C VAL A 55 -14.53 11.40 -8.17
N ARG A 56 -14.86 12.40 -8.98
CA ARG A 56 -14.04 13.59 -9.14
C ARG A 56 -14.32 14.53 -7.96
N PRO A 57 -13.32 14.93 -7.16
CA PRO A 57 -13.52 15.83 -6.02
C PRO A 57 -14.25 17.13 -6.39
N GLU A 58 -14.03 17.64 -7.60
CA GLU A 58 -14.63 18.88 -8.09
C GLU A 58 -16.15 18.76 -8.23
N ASP A 59 -16.66 17.56 -8.51
CA ASP A 59 -18.10 17.32 -8.58
C ASP A 59 -18.76 17.32 -7.20
N CYS A 60 -17.98 17.20 -6.12
CA CYS A 60 -18.48 17.22 -4.73
C CYS A 60 -18.11 18.49 -3.96
N ALA A 61 -17.36 19.42 -4.55
CA ALA A 61 -16.75 20.55 -3.83
C ALA A 61 -17.77 21.50 -3.14
N GLY A 62 -19.00 21.58 -3.65
CA GLY A 62 -20.07 22.40 -3.08
C GLY A 62 -21.17 21.61 -2.36
N ALA A 63 -21.01 20.30 -2.17
CA ALA A 63 -22.03 19.47 -1.55
C ALA A 63 -22.15 19.78 -0.05
N THR A 64 -23.37 20.08 0.40
CA THR A 64 -23.71 20.19 1.83
C THR A 64 -24.83 19.22 2.19
N PRO A 65 -25.09 18.96 3.48
CA PRO A 65 -26.23 18.14 3.89
C PRO A 65 -27.58 18.67 3.38
N GLU A 66 -27.75 19.99 3.30
CA GLU A 66 -28.97 20.65 2.83
C GLU A 66 -29.04 20.73 1.30
N ALA A 67 -27.89 20.74 0.63
CA ALA A 67 -27.75 20.81 -0.83
C ALA A 67 -26.80 19.70 -1.32
N PRO A 68 -27.21 18.42 -1.29
CA PRO A 68 -26.37 17.33 -1.75
C PRO A 68 -26.20 17.38 -3.27
N THR A 69 -25.00 17.03 -3.73
CA THR A 69 -24.77 16.83 -5.18
C THR A 69 -25.22 15.43 -5.58
N ARG A 70 -25.96 15.33 -6.70
CA ARG A 70 -26.35 14.06 -7.30
C ARG A 70 -25.40 13.70 -8.43
N LEU A 71 -24.88 12.48 -8.40
CA LEU A 71 -24.00 11.92 -9.42
C LEU A 71 -24.66 10.71 -10.05
N ASP A 72 -24.48 10.55 -11.36
CA ASP A 72 -24.98 9.38 -12.08
C ASP A 72 -24.00 8.22 -11.91
N LEU A 73 -24.52 7.03 -11.62
CA LEU A 73 -23.69 5.84 -11.55
C LEU A 73 -23.26 5.41 -12.95
N ALA A 74 -21.95 5.38 -13.20
CA ALA A 74 -21.41 4.74 -14.38
C ALA A 74 -21.71 3.23 -14.33
N PRO A 75 -21.95 2.59 -15.49
CA PRO A 75 -22.05 1.13 -15.54
C PRO A 75 -20.79 0.53 -14.93
N ALA A 76 -20.93 -0.31 -13.92
CA ALA A 76 -19.80 -0.98 -13.31
C ALA A 76 -19.14 -1.88 -14.36
N LEU A 77 -17.91 -1.55 -14.80
CA LEU A 77 -17.11 -2.52 -15.55
C LEU A 77 -16.57 -3.53 -14.56
N VAL A 78 -16.79 -4.80 -14.87
CA VAL A 78 -16.16 -5.92 -14.16
C VAL A 78 -14.64 -5.77 -14.36
N GLY A 79 -13.88 -5.70 -13.27
CA GLY A 79 -12.42 -5.74 -13.30
C GLY A 79 -11.66 -4.51 -12.85
N ASN A 80 -12.29 -3.47 -12.28
CA ASN A 80 -11.64 -2.33 -11.57
C ASN A 80 -10.54 -1.54 -12.33
N ASP A 81 -10.29 -1.81 -13.61
CA ASP A 81 -9.21 -1.21 -14.41
C ASP A 81 -9.75 -0.24 -15.47
N GLY A 82 -10.88 0.42 -15.18
CA GLY A 82 -11.52 1.37 -16.09
C GLY A 82 -10.88 2.77 -16.07
N PRO A 83 -11.24 3.66 -17.01
CA PRO A 83 -10.75 5.04 -17.06
C PRO A 83 -11.19 5.93 -15.88
N GLY A 84 -12.04 5.43 -14.99
CA GLY A 84 -12.63 6.19 -13.89
C GLY A 84 -13.86 7.01 -14.30
N PRO A 85 -14.47 7.73 -13.35
CA PRO A 85 -15.69 8.50 -13.60
C PRO A 85 -15.45 9.72 -14.51
N ARG A 86 -16.40 9.98 -15.39
CA ARG A 86 -16.55 11.28 -16.08
C ARG A 86 -17.16 12.31 -15.13
N ARG A 87 -17.13 13.59 -15.54
CA ARG A 87 -17.78 14.68 -14.78
C ARG A 87 -19.26 14.37 -14.51
N GLY A 88 -19.69 14.61 -13.28
CA GLY A 88 -21.04 14.35 -12.78
C GLY A 88 -21.37 12.86 -12.60
N HIS A 89 -20.37 11.98 -12.63
CA HIS A 89 -20.56 10.54 -12.48
C HIS A 89 -19.79 10.00 -11.28
N ALA A 90 -20.29 8.89 -10.76
CA ALA A 90 -19.67 8.07 -9.74
C ALA A 90 -19.43 6.66 -10.30
N TRP A 91 -18.29 6.07 -9.98
CA TRP A 91 -17.92 4.73 -10.45
C TRP A 91 -17.84 3.76 -9.26
N PRO A 92 -18.67 2.70 -9.20
CA PRO A 92 -18.63 1.75 -8.10
C PRO A 92 -17.30 1.00 -8.03
N VAL A 93 -16.67 0.97 -6.87
CA VAL A 93 -15.39 0.29 -6.63
C VAL A 93 -15.43 -0.57 -5.38
N GLN A 94 -14.60 -1.60 -5.37
CA GLN A 94 -14.34 -2.43 -4.19
C GLN A 94 -12.98 -2.10 -3.58
N ALA A 95 -12.79 -2.41 -2.30
CA ALA A 95 -11.50 -2.30 -1.63
C ALA A 95 -10.42 -3.05 -2.43
N GLY A 96 -9.27 -2.40 -2.63
CA GLY A 96 -8.17 -2.92 -3.45
C GLY A 96 -8.28 -2.66 -4.96
N ALA A 97 -9.40 -2.09 -5.44
CA ALA A 97 -9.52 -1.63 -6.83
C ALA A 97 -8.38 -0.64 -7.18
N VAL A 98 -7.90 -0.70 -8.42
CA VAL A 98 -6.99 0.33 -8.95
C VAL A 98 -7.74 1.66 -9.01
N VAL A 99 -7.10 2.73 -8.55
CA VAL A 99 -7.56 4.09 -8.83
C VAL A 99 -6.74 4.60 -10.03
N PRO A 100 -7.38 4.85 -11.19
CA PRO A 100 -6.66 5.11 -12.44
C PRO A 100 -5.96 6.47 -12.48
N ASP A 101 -6.43 7.42 -11.67
CA ASP A 101 -5.90 8.77 -11.59
C ASP A 101 -5.85 9.21 -10.12
N ALA A 102 -4.70 9.71 -9.67
CA ALA A 102 -4.48 10.16 -8.29
C ALA A 102 -5.34 11.40 -7.92
N GLY A 103 -5.93 12.09 -8.90
CA GLY A 103 -6.88 13.18 -8.67
C GLY A 103 -8.29 12.72 -8.27
N LEU A 104 -8.59 11.42 -8.31
CA LEU A 104 -9.88 10.88 -7.92
C LEU A 104 -9.95 10.60 -6.42
N ALA A 105 -11.16 10.70 -5.85
CA ALA A 105 -11.44 10.36 -4.46
C ALA A 105 -12.39 9.16 -4.37
N VAL A 106 -12.31 8.42 -3.26
CA VAL A 106 -13.25 7.34 -2.92
C VAL A 106 -14.23 7.85 -1.88
N LEU A 107 -15.51 7.88 -2.21
CA LEU A 107 -16.60 8.07 -1.25
C LEU A 107 -17.04 6.71 -0.70
N PRO A 108 -16.99 6.49 0.63
CA PRO A 108 -17.47 5.25 1.24
C PRO A 108 -18.98 5.04 1.08
N GLN A 109 -19.43 3.79 1.00
CA GLN A 109 -20.86 3.44 0.85
C GLN A 109 -21.59 3.10 2.17
N HIS A 110 -21.23 3.71 3.29
CA HIS A 110 -21.71 3.30 4.63
C HIS A 110 -22.38 4.45 5.38
#